data_AF-A0AAE0E9W1-F1
#
_entry.id   AF-A0AAE0E9W1-F1
#
_cell.length_a   1.000
_cell.length_b   1.000
_cell.length_c   1.000
_cell.angle_alpha   90.00
_cell.angle_beta   90.00
_cell.angle_gamma   90.00
#
_symmetry.space_group_name_H-M   'P 1'
#
loop_
_entity.id
_entity.type
_entity.pdbx_description
1 polymer ?
#
loop_
_entity_poly.entity_id
_entity_poly.type
_entity_poly.pdbx_seq_one_letter_code
_entity_poly.pdbx_strand_id
1 'polypeptide(L)'
;MSVLDCIVIRKSVSDTLAWTFCANGMFSVKSFRRGLEDPLIESCSYHSLIWQGICPPKIEIFVWQLLRGRVIVRKVLQEFGYGPTPSLLCPICNEGEETIDHLFLLCPWSWKLWKYCMDWWEVVSYMNNSLKNWFLGWSGLSISAKERRAWNTLFFTTTWTIREARNQMVFNGKSTDFSQAADTVKFRVAWWFKQHERGSKLPISMMLLDIKVSCVETNHVKSTKSSEWVPPTGDTLKFNVDGSSRGNPRNTGIERVLRDKAGKLWGLFSGFVGILESNAAELFAIHRAVSLCIQSQVLIGKEIDIVGDSKVAVLWVNSEGIGNLKHVDIILDIRNMLCFLGNTRVIFNSRDSNSFADSLAKKKGLPLRGIN
;
A
#
# COMPACT_ATOMS: atom_id res chain seq x y z
N MET A 1 -37.67 21.55 30.41
CA MET A 1 -37.00 21.27 31.68
C MET A 1 -35.71 20.54 31.34
N SER A 2 -34.58 21.15 31.64
CA SER A 2 -33.28 20.53 31.45
C SER A 2 -33.14 19.36 32.43
N VAL A 3 -32.42 18.29 32.07
CA VAL A 3 -32.15 17.15 32.97
C VAL A 3 -31.46 17.61 34.27
N LEU A 4 -30.84 18.80 34.26
CA LEU A 4 -30.17 19.41 35.42
C LEU A 4 -31.14 20.07 36.40
N ASP A 5 -32.38 20.39 35.99
CA ASP A 5 -33.37 21.06 36.85
C ASP A 5 -33.86 20.13 38.00
N CYS A 6 -33.62 18.82 37.89
CA CYS A 6 -34.00 17.81 38.88
C CYS A 6 -32.84 17.34 39.78
N ILE A 7 -31.62 17.89 39.64
CA ILE A 7 -30.43 17.41 40.35
C ILE A 7 -30.09 18.36 41.50
N VAL A 8 -30.27 17.90 42.74
CA VAL A 8 -29.89 18.65 43.94
C VAL A 8 -28.42 18.36 44.28
N ILE A 9 -27.55 19.35 44.05
CA ILE A 9 -26.12 19.26 44.39
C ILE A 9 -25.95 19.30 45.92
N ARG A 10 -25.40 18.23 46.51
CA ARG A 10 -25.11 18.15 47.95
C ARG A 10 -23.68 18.60 48.24
N LYS A 11 -23.52 19.85 48.67
CA LYS A 11 -22.20 20.46 48.96
C LYS A 11 -21.36 19.75 50.03
N SER A 12 -21.97 18.92 50.87
CA SER A 12 -21.29 18.20 51.96
C SER A 12 -20.75 16.82 51.57
N VAL A 13 -21.00 16.37 50.34
CA VAL A 13 -20.60 15.04 49.86
C VAL A 13 -19.51 15.23 48.81
N SER A 14 -18.39 14.52 48.97
CA SER A 14 -17.32 14.50 47.95
C SER A 14 -17.82 13.82 46.68
N ASP A 15 -17.42 14.33 45.52
CA ASP A 15 -17.72 13.69 44.24
C ASP A 15 -17.15 12.26 44.20
N THR A 16 -17.97 11.34 43.69
CA THR A 16 -17.59 9.93 43.53
C THR A 16 -17.88 9.47 42.11
N LEU A 17 -17.02 8.64 41.55
CA LEU A 17 -17.28 7.97 40.28
C LEU A 17 -18.44 6.98 40.45
N ALA A 18 -19.52 7.17 39.69
CA ALA A 18 -20.68 6.28 39.67
C ALA A 18 -20.71 5.45 38.38
N TRP A 19 -20.86 4.13 38.52
CA TRP A 19 -21.05 3.21 37.41
C TRP A 19 -22.47 3.32 36.84
N THR A 20 -22.59 3.83 35.61
CA THR A 20 -23.88 4.16 34.98
C THR A 20 -24.78 2.96 34.69
N PHE A 21 -24.20 1.76 34.51
CA PHE A 21 -24.96 0.54 34.24
C PHE A 21 -25.39 -0.21 35.51
N CYS A 22 -25.39 0.46 36.66
CA CYS A 22 -26.00 -0.05 37.89
C CYS A 22 -26.67 1.08 38.68
N ALA A 23 -27.92 0.87 39.09
CA ALA A 23 -28.73 1.89 39.77
C ALA A 23 -28.13 2.38 41.10
N ASN A 24 -27.32 1.55 41.76
CA ASN A 24 -26.62 1.93 42.99
C ASN A 24 -25.26 2.61 42.73
N GLY A 25 -24.90 2.85 41.46
CA GLY A 25 -23.63 3.45 41.07
C GLY A 25 -22.40 2.56 41.29
N MET A 26 -22.56 1.30 41.71
CA MET A 26 -21.42 0.42 41.99
C MET A 26 -21.01 -0.39 40.76
N PHE A 27 -19.70 -0.48 40.55
CA PHE A 27 -19.12 -1.37 39.56
C PHE A 27 -19.23 -2.83 40.00
N SER A 28 -19.61 -3.70 39.08
CA SER A 28 -19.45 -5.15 39.20
C SER A 28 -19.20 -5.75 37.82
N VAL A 29 -18.52 -6.88 37.73
CA VAL A 29 -18.31 -7.58 36.44
C VAL A 29 -19.66 -7.92 35.78
N LYS A 30 -20.68 -8.22 36.59
CA LYS A 30 -22.05 -8.52 36.14
C LYS A 30 -22.71 -7.30 35.50
N SER A 31 -22.68 -6.13 36.15
CA SER A 31 -23.23 -4.88 35.62
C SER A 31 -22.43 -4.37 34.43
N PHE A 32 -21.11 -4.60 34.40
CA PHE A 32 -20.27 -4.33 33.25
C PHE A 32 -20.67 -5.14 32.02
N ARG A 33 -20.79 -6.47 32.16
CA ARG A 33 -21.20 -7.35 31.06
C ARG A 33 -22.59 -7.00 30.54
N ARG A 34 -23.54 -6.72 31.44
CA ARG A 34 -24.88 -6.27 31.06
C ARG A 34 -24.85 -4.96 30.30
N GLY A 35 -23.97 -4.04 30.70
CA GLY A 35 -23.75 -2.79 29.98
C GLY A 35 -23.20 -3.03 28.57
N LEU A 36 -22.29 -3.98 28.37
CA LEU A 36 -21.78 -4.34 27.04
C LEU A 36 -22.87 -4.89 26.09
N GLU A 37 -23.95 -5.43 26.64
CA GLU A 37 -25.11 -5.93 25.91
C GLU A 37 -26.19 -4.84 25.70
N ASP A 38 -25.98 -3.63 26.23
CA ASP A 38 -26.92 -2.52 26.12
C ASP A 38 -26.99 -2.02 24.65
N PRO A 39 -28.17 -2.03 24.02
CA PRO A 39 -28.37 -1.54 22.65
C PRO A 39 -28.00 -0.06 22.47
N LEU A 40 -27.94 0.72 23.56
CA LEU A 40 -27.53 2.12 23.55
C LEU A 40 -26.01 2.30 23.43
N ILE A 41 -25.21 1.24 23.63
CA ILE A 41 -23.80 1.27 23.27
C ILE A 41 -23.71 1.22 21.75
N GLU A 42 -23.45 2.39 21.17
CA GLU A 42 -23.30 2.60 19.74
C GLU A 42 -22.34 1.56 19.13
N SER A 43 -22.88 0.64 18.32
CA SER A 43 -22.05 -0.31 17.58
C SER A 43 -21.28 0.47 16.52
N CYS A 44 -19.99 0.74 16.77
CA CYS A 44 -19.17 1.41 15.77
C CYS A 44 -18.97 0.49 14.55
N SER A 45 -19.49 0.93 13.40
CA SER A 45 -19.48 0.19 12.12
C SER A 45 -18.09 -0.23 11.62
N TYR A 46 -17.03 0.35 12.18
CA TYR A 46 -15.65 0.12 11.78
C TYR A 46 -14.84 -0.73 12.77
N HIS A 47 -15.45 -1.32 13.81
CA HIS A 47 -14.73 -2.19 14.76
C HIS A 47 -14.05 -3.38 14.08
N SER A 48 -14.73 -4.04 13.15
CA SER A 48 -14.15 -5.17 12.37
C SER A 48 -12.99 -4.74 11.47
N LEU A 49 -12.92 -3.46 11.10
CA LEU A 49 -11.81 -2.88 10.35
C LEU A 49 -10.61 -2.56 11.25
N ILE A 50 -10.77 -2.50 12.58
CA ILE A 50 -9.64 -2.27 13.48
C ILE A 50 -8.98 -3.58 13.89
N TRP A 51 -9.80 -4.53 14.35
CA TRP A 51 -9.34 -5.78 14.95
C TRP A 51 -9.12 -6.86 13.89
N GLN A 52 -8.15 -6.65 13.00
CA GLN A 52 -7.85 -7.58 11.90
C GLN A 52 -6.75 -8.58 12.26
N GLY A 53 -6.00 -8.34 13.33
CA GLY A 53 -4.79 -9.06 13.64
C GLY A 53 -3.81 -8.93 12.49
N ILE A 54 -3.48 -7.70 12.07
CA ILE A 54 -2.50 -7.43 10.98
C ILE A 54 -1.22 -6.74 11.50
N CYS A 55 -1.23 -6.33 12.76
CA CYS A 55 -0.14 -5.63 13.42
C CYS A 55 -0.13 -5.98 14.92
N PRO A 56 0.92 -5.61 15.68
CA PRO A 56 0.95 -5.83 17.12
C PRO A 56 -0.29 -5.26 17.83
N PRO A 57 -0.89 -5.95 18.82
CA PRO A 57 -2.15 -5.52 19.47
C PRO A 57 -2.13 -4.10 20.02
N LYS A 58 -0.96 -3.63 20.49
CA LYS A 58 -0.78 -2.25 20.97
C LYS A 58 -1.11 -1.19 19.92
N ILE A 59 -0.95 -1.51 18.63
CA ILE A 59 -1.16 -0.61 17.50
C ILE A 59 -2.64 -0.62 17.10
N GLU A 60 -3.31 -1.77 17.13
CA GLU A 60 -4.77 -1.84 16.93
C GLU A 60 -5.51 -1.07 18.03
N ILE A 61 -5.09 -1.23 19.30
CA ILE A 61 -5.58 -0.44 20.43
C ILE A 61 -5.35 1.05 20.21
N PHE A 62 -4.17 1.43 19.70
CA PHE A 62 -3.87 2.82 19.39
C PHE A 62 -4.79 3.36 18.28
N VAL A 63 -4.97 2.65 17.17
CA VAL A 63 -5.85 3.07 16.07
C VAL A 63 -7.30 3.17 16.55
N TRP A 64 -7.76 2.25 17.40
CA TRP A 64 -9.07 2.36 18.05
C TRP A 64 -9.21 3.65 18.88
N GLN A 65 -8.21 3.98 19.71
CA GLN A 65 -8.22 5.23 20.48
C GLN A 65 -8.17 6.46 19.56
N LEU A 66 -7.38 6.38 18.49
CA LEU A 66 -7.20 7.43 17.51
C LEU A 66 -8.52 7.80 16.84
N LEU A 67 -9.25 6.81 16.33
CA LEU A 67 -10.54 6.99 15.65
C LEU A 67 -11.67 7.43 16.60
N ARG A 68 -11.51 7.20 17.91
CA ARG A 68 -12.42 7.70 18.96
C ARG A 68 -12.05 9.09 19.49
N GLY A 69 -11.02 9.73 18.94
CA GLY A 69 -10.61 11.06 19.40
C GLY A 69 -9.90 11.05 20.76
N ARG A 70 -9.35 9.91 21.20
CA ARG A 70 -8.81 9.73 22.56
C ARG A 70 -7.29 9.66 22.65
N VAL A 71 -6.59 9.89 21.54
CA VAL A 71 -5.12 9.98 21.56
C VAL A 71 -4.70 11.34 22.12
N ILE A 72 -3.73 11.31 23.04
CA ILE A 72 -3.23 12.50 23.72
C ILE A 72 -2.45 13.39 22.75
N VAL A 73 -3.11 14.45 22.27
CA VAL A 73 -2.54 15.60 21.53
C VAL A 73 -2.79 16.87 22.34
N ARG A 74 -2.15 18.00 22.01
CA ARG A 74 -2.30 19.26 22.77
C ARG A 74 -3.75 19.71 22.89
N LYS A 75 -4.56 19.60 21.83
CA LYS A 75 -6.00 19.95 21.91
C LYS A 75 -6.73 19.14 22.97
N VAL A 76 -6.53 17.83 22.95
CA VAL A 76 -7.16 16.90 23.90
C VAL A 76 -6.69 17.17 25.32
N LEU A 77 -5.39 17.47 25.53
CA LEU A 77 -4.87 17.87 26.84
C LEU A 77 -5.49 19.16 27.37
N GLN A 78 -5.68 20.15 26.50
CA GLN A 78 -6.35 21.40 26.84
C GLN A 78 -7.79 21.16 27.29
N GLU A 79 -8.54 20.34 26.56
CA GLU A 79 -9.94 20.00 26.88
C GLU A 79 -10.09 19.28 28.22
N PHE A 80 -9.10 18.46 28.59
CA PHE A 80 -9.06 17.80 29.90
C PHE A 80 -8.53 18.68 31.04
N GLY A 81 -8.07 19.90 30.78
CA GLY A 81 -7.56 20.81 31.80
C GLY A 81 -6.18 20.43 32.38
N TYR A 82 -5.41 19.59 31.68
CA TYR A 82 -4.08 19.17 32.14
C TYR A 82 -3.01 20.22 31.83
N GLY A 83 -2.76 21.12 32.80
CA GLY A 83 -1.59 22.00 32.88
C GLY A 83 -1.48 23.10 31.80
N PRO A 84 -0.56 24.06 31.98
CA PRO A 84 -0.30 25.07 30.95
C PRO A 84 0.33 24.40 29.74
N THR A 85 -0.46 24.22 28.67
CA THR A 85 0.08 23.80 27.37
C THR A 85 0.72 25.04 26.72
N PRO A 86 2.06 25.14 26.58
CA PRO A 86 2.73 26.40 26.22
C PRO A 86 2.30 26.95 24.86
N SER A 87 1.85 26.07 23.97
CA SER A 87 1.34 26.38 22.65
C SER A 87 0.43 25.25 22.21
N LEU A 88 -0.66 25.59 21.52
CA LEU A 88 -1.55 24.60 20.89
C LEU A 88 -1.07 24.19 19.49
N LEU A 89 0.01 24.80 18.98
CA LEU A 89 0.51 24.51 17.64
C LEU A 89 0.99 23.06 17.53
N CYS A 90 0.88 22.50 16.34
CA CYS A 90 1.42 21.20 15.97
C CYS A 90 2.93 21.19 16.20
N PRO A 91 3.47 20.25 17.00
CA PRO A 91 4.91 20.17 17.22
C PRO A 91 5.70 20.02 15.92
N ILE A 92 5.14 19.28 14.94
CA ILE A 92 5.85 18.92 13.70
C ILE A 92 5.93 20.08 12.71
N CYS A 93 4.80 20.71 12.36
CA CYS A 93 4.80 21.78 11.35
C CYS A 93 4.77 23.19 11.93
N ASN A 94 4.37 23.36 13.20
CA ASN A 94 4.23 24.65 13.87
C ASN A 94 3.29 25.67 13.17
N GLU A 95 2.39 25.20 12.28
CA GLU A 95 1.50 26.06 11.48
C GLU A 95 0.02 25.99 11.90
N GLY A 96 -0.46 24.83 12.39
CA GLY A 96 -1.86 24.62 12.77
C GLY A 96 -2.01 24.10 14.19
N GLU A 97 -3.21 24.18 14.76
CA GLU A 97 -3.52 23.61 16.07
C GLU A 97 -3.35 22.08 16.06
N GLU A 98 -2.72 21.50 17.09
CA GLU A 98 -2.51 20.05 17.21
C GLU A 98 -3.81 19.34 17.64
N THR A 99 -4.75 19.26 16.70
CA THR A 99 -5.88 18.34 16.75
C THR A 99 -5.47 16.96 16.22
N ILE A 100 -6.30 15.94 16.45
CA ILE A 100 -6.06 14.60 15.89
C ILE A 100 -6.09 14.63 14.36
N ASP A 101 -7.09 15.28 13.76
CA ASP A 101 -7.18 15.40 12.30
C ASP A 101 -5.98 16.16 11.74
N HIS A 102 -5.56 17.25 12.39
CA HIS A 102 -4.38 17.98 11.94
C HIS A 102 -3.11 17.14 12.06
N LEU A 103 -2.78 16.63 13.24
CA LEU A 103 -1.53 15.88 13.44
C LEU A 103 -1.42 14.68 12.50
N PHE A 104 -2.50 13.89 12.34
CA PHE A 104 -2.44 12.62 11.64
C PHE A 104 -2.81 12.70 10.16
N LEU A 105 -3.36 13.81 9.66
CA LEU A 105 -3.79 13.93 8.27
C LEU A 105 -3.45 15.29 7.63
N LEU A 106 -3.88 16.40 8.24
CA LEU A 106 -3.80 17.74 7.60
C LEU A 106 -2.43 18.42 7.72
N CYS A 107 -1.61 18.00 8.69
CA CYS A 107 -0.26 18.49 8.89
C CYS A 107 0.54 18.28 7.59
N PRO A 108 1.22 19.30 7.03
CA PRO A 108 1.93 19.16 5.75
C PRO A 108 2.93 18.00 5.73
N TRP A 109 3.63 17.77 6.85
CA TRP A 109 4.56 16.65 7.00
C TRP A 109 3.85 15.29 6.98
N SER A 110 2.76 15.15 7.73
CA SER A 110 1.95 13.93 7.76
C SER A 110 1.30 13.64 6.41
N TRP A 111 0.78 14.67 5.73
CA TRP A 111 0.23 14.53 4.39
C TRP A 111 1.28 14.13 3.36
N LYS A 112 2.49 14.68 3.45
CA LYS A 112 3.61 14.26 2.60
C LYS A 112 3.90 12.76 2.78
N LEU A 113 3.81 12.25 4.02
CA LEU A 113 3.98 10.83 4.31
C LEU A 113 2.84 9.98 3.73
N TRP A 114 1.60 10.44 3.83
CA TRP A 114 0.45 9.80 3.17
C TRP A 114 0.60 9.75 1.66
N LYS A 115 1.02 10.86 1.02
CA LYS A 115 1.31 10.91 -0.42
C LYS A 115 2.36 9.90 -0.81
N TYR A 116 3.48 9.84 -0.10
CA TYR A 116 4.50 8.81 -0.34
C TYR A 116 3.94 7.39 -0.26
N CYS A 117 3.08 7.11 0.72
CA CYS A 117 2.44 5.79 0.87
C CYS A 117 1.47 5.48 -0.28
N MET A 118 0.72 6.48 -0.73
CA MET A 118 -0.20 6.37 -1.86
C MET A 118 0.54 6.18 -3.19
N ASP A 119 1.62 6.93 -3.41
CA ASP A 119 2.50 6.80 -4.58
C ASP A 119 3.15 5.41 -4.63
N TRP A 120 3.60 4.89 -3.46
CA TRP A 120 4.13 3.53 -3.36
C TRP A 120 3.10 2.46 -3.77
N TRP A 121 1.81 2.75 -3.63
CA TRP A 121 0.71 1.86 -4.00
C TRP A 121 0.05 2.23 -5.32
N GLU A 122 0.51 3.27 -6.02
CA GLU A 122 -0.07 3.78 -7.27
C GLU A 122 -1.57 4.11 -7.12
N VAL A 123 -1.97 4.60 -5.93
CA VAL A 123 -3.35 5.02 -5.63
C VAL A 123 -3.40 6.54 -5.60
N VAL A 124 -4.39 7.13 -6.26
CA VAL A 124 -4.66 8.57 -6.16
C VAL A 124 -5.85 8.76 -5.24
N SER A 125 -5.72 9.63 -4.25
CA SER A 125 -6.81 10.06 -3.39
C SER A 125 -6.64 11.50 -2.95
N TYR A 126 -7.76 12.15 -2.63
CA TYR A 126 -7.79 13.52 -2.17
C TYR A 126 -7.86 13.55 -0.64
N MET A 127 -7.20 14.55 -0.04
CA MET A 127 -7.18 14.73 1.41
C MET A 127 -8.62 14.88 1.92
N ASN A 128 -8.98 14.10 2.93
CA ASN A 128 -10.21 14.32 3.69
C ASN A 128 -9.94 15.26 4.86
N ASN A 129 -10.93 16.03 5.30
CA ASN A 129 -10.80 16.89 6.48
C ASN A 129 -10.94 16.12 7.81
N SER A 130 -11.32 14.83 7.76
CA SER A 130 -11.45 13.97 8.92
C SER A 130 -10.66 12.68 8.74
N LEU A 131 -9.84 12.35 9.73
CA LEU A 131 -9.08 11.10 9.83
C LEU A 131 -9.99 9.89 9.87
N LYS A 132 -11.17 10.00 10.51
CA LYS A 132 -12.14 8.91 10.57
C LYS A 132 -12.71 8.61 9.18
N ASN A 133 -13.12 9.64 8.44
CA ASN A 133 -13.59 9.46 7.07
C ASN A 133 -12.48 8.98 6.15
N TRP A 134 -11.25 9.48 6.36
CA TRP A 134 -10.06 8.96 5.69
C TRP A 134 -9.87 7.47 5.91
N PHE A 135 -9.99 6.97 7.15
CA PHE A 135 -9.90 5.55 7.47
C PHE A 135 -10.99 4.69 6.80
N LEU A 136 -12.22 5.18 6.78
CA LEU A 136 -13.34 4.48 6.15
C LEU A 136 -13.14 4.39 4.63
N GLY A 137 -12.76 5.51 3.99
CA GLY A 137 -12.43 5.54 2.56
C GLY A 137 -11.21 4.68 2.22
N TRP A 138 -10.18 4.71 3.07
CA TRP A 138 -9.00 3.87 2.96
C TRP A 138 -9.37 2.39 2.95
N SER A 139 -10.19 1.95 3.89
CA SER A 139 -10.63 0.55 3.98
C SER A 139 -11.59 0.12 2.86
N GLY A 140 -12.13 1.08 2.11
CA GLY A 140 -13.11 0.88 1.05
C GLY A 140 -12.54 0.49 -0.31
N LEU A 141 -11.22 0.38 -0.49
CA LEU A 141 -10.65 0.02 -1.79
C LEU A 141 -11.12 -1.38 -2.27
N SER A 142 -11.48 -1.46 -3.56
CA SER A 142 -11.91 -2.69 -4.23
C SER A 142 -10.72 -3.57 -4.62
N ILE A 143 -10.05 -4.13 -3.62
CA ILE A 143 -8.85 -4.98 -3.78
C ILE A 143 -9.09 -6.38 -3.19
N SER A 144 -8.22 -7.34 -3.54
CA SER A 144 -8.31 -8.70 -3.00
C SER A 144 -8.21 -8.69 -1.46
N ALA A 145 -8.72 -9.72 -0.78
CA ALA A 145 -8.65 -9.79 0.68
C ALA A 145 -7.21 -9.72 1.21
N LYS A 146 -6.25 -10.29 0.45
CA LYS A 146 -4.84 -10.27 0.78
C LYS A 146 -4.20 -8.90 0.59
N GLU A 147 -4.44 -8.26 -0.56
CA GLU A 147 -4.03 -6.87 -0.80
C GLU A 147 -4.65 -5.93 0.24
N ARG A 148 -5.91 -6.14 0.62
CA ARG A 148 -6.61 -5.35 1.65
C ARG A 148 -5.91 -5.42 3.00
N ARG A 149 -5.35 -6.56 3.39
CA ARG A 149 -4.57 -6.66 4.63
C ARG A 149 -3.29 -5.83 4.56
N ALA A 150 -2.52 -5.94 3.46
CA ALA A 150 -1.32 -5.12 3.27
C ALA A 150 -1.65 -3.62 3.22
N TRP A 151 -2.72 -3.26 2.52
CA TRP A 151 -3.21 -1.89 2.40
C TRP A 151 -3.68 -1.33 3.75
N ASN A 152 -4.42 -2.10 4.55
CA ASN A 152 -4.82 -1.68 5.89
C ASN A 152 -3.61 -1.59 6.81
N THR A 153 -2.63 -2.49 6.68
CA THR A 153 -1.38 -2.41 7.45
C THR A 153 -0.69 -1.07 7.22
N LEU A 154 -0.70 -0.56 5.98
CA LEU A 154 -0.14 0.75 5.63
C LEU A 154 -0.76 1.88 6.46
N PHE A 155 -2.08 1.91 6.63
CA PHE A 155 -2.74 2.92 7.47
C PHE A 155 -2.26 2.89 8.92
N PHE A 156 -2.20 1.68 9.50
CA PHE A 156 -1.81 1.48 10.90
C PHE A 156 -0.34 1.85 11.11
N THR A 157 0.53 1.48 10.17
CA THR A 157 1.94 1.86 10.21
C THR A 157 2.16 3.35 10.08
N THR A 158 1.45 4.02 9.19
CA THR A 158 1.61 5.45 8.94
C THR A 158 1.17 6.26 10.15
N THR A 159 -0.02 5.99 10.68
CA THR A 159 -0.52 6.66 11.89
C THR A 159 0.39 6.41 13.10
N TRP A 160 0.85 5.18 13.31
CA TRP A 160 1.78 4.88 14.40
C TRP A 160 3.13 5.61 14.24
N THR A 161 3.65 5.69 13.02
CA THR A 161 4.92 6.38 12.72
C THR A 161 4.80 7.89 12.94
N ILE A 162 3.67 8.51 12.56
CA ILE A 162 3.39 9.93 12.87
C ILE A 162 3.38 10.16 14.39
N ARG A 163 2.71 9.28 15.16
CA ARG A 163 2.67 9.39 16.62
C ARG A 163 4.06 9.29 17.26
N GLU A 164 4.90 8.40 16.76
CA GLU A 164 6.28 8.28 17.24
C GLU A 164 7.13 9.49 16.87
N ALA A 165 7.05 9.96 15.63
CA ALA A 165 7.75 11.16 15.17
C ALA A 165 7.40 12.38 16.06
N ARG A 166 6.10 12.60 16.30
CA ARG A 166 5.61 13.63 17.21
C ARG A 166 6.17 13.47 18.63
N ASN A 167 6.13 12.26 19.18
CA ASN A 167 6.59 12.03 20.55
C ASN A 167 8.10 12.21 20.70
N GLN A 168 8.90 11.80 19.71
CA GLN A 168 10.34 12.05 19.70
C GLN A 168 10.65 13.54 19.72
N MET A 169 9.88 14.33 18.97
CA MET A 169 10.02 15.79 18.96
C MET A 169 9.61 16.43 20.29
N VAL A 170 8.49 16.02 20.87
CA VAL A 170 7.99 16.60 22.13
C VAL A 170 8.84 16.22 23.35
N PHE A 171 9.26 14.96 23.46
CA PHE A 171 9.95 14.46 24.67
C PHE A 171 11.47 14.47 24.56
N ASN A 172 12.02 14.37 23.35
CA ASN A 172 13.46 14.27 23.13
C ASN A 172 14.03 15.40 22.25
N GLY A 173 13.20 16.36 21.81
CA GLY A 173 13.64 17.47 20.96
C GLY A 173 14.19 17.05 19.59
N LYS A 174 13.97 15.80 19.15
CA LYS A 174 14.50 15.30 17.88
C LYS A 174 13.65 15.78 16.72
N SER A 175 14.29 16.30 15.68
CA SER A 175 13.62 16.68 14.44
C SER A 175 13.06 15.44 13.71
N THR A 176 11.99 15.65 12.95
CA THR A 176 11.34 14.59 12.18
C THR A 176 12.00 14.42 10.81
N ASP A 177 12.90 13.43 10.69
CA ASP A 177 13.43 13.03 9.39
C ASP A 177 12.37 12.30 8.56
N PHE A 178 12.01 12.90 7.42
CA PHE A 178 11.02 12.36 6.50
C PHE A 178 11.46 11.04 5.87
N SER A 179 12.73 10.92 5.46
CA SER A 179 13.24 9.73 4.77
C SER A 179 13.22 8.55 5.72
N GLN A 180 13.69 8.75 6.97
CA GLN A 180 13.63 7.73 8.01
C GLN A 180 12.19 7.29 8.32
N ALA A 181 11.24 8.24 8.39
CA ALA A 181 9.83 7.92 8.62
C ALA A 181 9.23 7.10 7.45
N ALA A 182 9.51 7.49 6.21
CA ALA A 182 9.05 6.81 5.00
C ALA A 182 9.58 5.36 4.93
N ASP A 183 10.87 5.16 5.20
CA ASP A 183 11.47 3.84 5.25
C ASP A 183 10.88 3.00 6.39
N THR A 184 10.70 3.60 7.56
CA THR A 184 10.09 2.94 8.73
C THR A 184 8.69 2.41 8.42
N VAL A 185 7.89 3.17 7.67
CA VAL A 185 6.56 2.72 7.21
C VAL A 185 6.71 1.47 6.33
N LYS A 186 7.55 1.53 5.28
CA LYS A 186 7.76 0.38 4.37
C LYS A 186 8.23 -0.87 5.12
N PHE A 187 9.24 -0.72 5.99
CA PHE A 187 9.77 -1.81 6.79
C PHE A 187 8.71 -2.45 7.69
N ARG A 188 7.89 -1.64 8.37
CA ARG A 188 6.83 -2.17 9.24
C ARG A 188 5.75 -2.88 8.45
N VAL A 189 5.34 -2.34 7.30
CA VAL A 189 4.35 -2.99 6.43
C VAL A 189 4.87 -4.35 6.00
N ALA A 190 6.09 -4.41 5.44
CA ALA A 190 6.68 -5.65 4.98
C ALA A 190 6.86 -6.67 6.12
N TRP A 191 7.32 -6.21 7.29
CA TRP A 191 7.56 -7.07 8.44
C TRP A 191 6.26 -7.64 9.04
N TRP A 192 5.28 -6.79 9.32
CA TRP A 192 4.01 -7.22 9.93
C TRP A 192 3.20 -8.08 8.97
N PHE A 193 3.18 -7.71 7.68
CA PHE A 193 2.52 -8.53 6.66
C PHE A 193 3.14 -9.92 6.55
N LYS A 194 4.48 -10.01 6.52
CA LYS A 194 5.19 -11.30 6.48
C LYS A 194 4.92 -12.17 7.70
N GLN A 195 4.84 -11.59 8.90
CA GLN A 195 4.55 -12.33 10.13
C GLN A 195 3.16 -13.00 10.09
N HIS A 196 2.19 -12.37 9.42
CA HIS A 196 0.85 -12.91 9.23
C HIS A 196 0.77 -13.94 8.10
N GLU A 197 1.57 -13.77 7.05
CA GLU A 197 1.70 -14.73 5.96
C GLU A 197 2.72 -15.83 6.29
N ARG A 198 2.42 -16.67 7.30
CA ARG A 198 3.32 -17.74 7.80
C ARG A 198 3.81 -18.74 6.73
N GLY A 199 3.23 -18.76 5.53
CA GLY A 199 3.67 -19.56 4.38
C GLY A 199 4.47 -18.81 3.30
N SER A 200 4.63 -17.48 3.41
CA SER A 200 5.31 -16.67 2.39
C SER A 200 6.82 -16.83 2.48
N LYS A 201 7.42 -17.41 1.42
CA LYS A 201 8.88 -17.53 1.27
C LYS A 201 9.56 -16.26 0.76
N LEU A 202 8.81 -15.18 0.52
CA LEU A 202 9.35 -13.96 -0.07
C LEU A 202 10.29 -13.23 0.91
N PRO A 203 11.47 -12.78 0.44
CA PRO A 203 12.34 -11.91 1.23
C PRO A 203 11.64 -10.56 1.53
N ILE A 204 11.93 -9.99 2.70
CA ILE A 204 11.42 -8.66 3.08
C ILE A 204 11.90 -7.60 2.08
N SER A 205 13.13 -7.72 1.59
CA SER A 205 13.69 -6.83 0.56
C SER A 205 12.82 -6.75 -0.71
N MET A 206 12.19 -7.85 -1.10
CA MET A 206 11.29 -7.88 -2.26
C MET A 206 9.95 -7.17 -1.95
N MET A 207 9.44 -7.33 -0.73
CA MET A 207 8.23 -6.64 -0.26
C MET A 207 8.42 -5.13 -0.11
N LEU A 208 9.64 -4.67 0.18
CA LEU A 208 9.98 -3.24 0.25
C LEU A 208 9.95 -2.58 -1.14
N LEU A 209 10.32 -3.32 -2.18
CA LEU A 209 10.24 -2.86 -3.57
C LEU A 209 8.79 -2.80 -4.02
N ASP A 210 8.05 -3.90 -3.84
CA ASP A 210 6.62 -3.96 -4.15
C ASP A 210 5.90 -4.95 -3.23
N ILE A 211 5.09 -4.40 -2.32
CA ILE A 211 4.28 -5.20 -1.39
C ILE A 211 3.15 -5.96 -2.11
N LYS A 212 2.71 -5.51 -3.29
CA LYS A 212 1.67 -6.17 -4.08
C LYS A 212 2.15 -7.54 -4.58
N VAL A 213 3.46 -7.73 -4.81
CA VAL A 213 4.06 -9.04 -5.15
C VAL A 213 3.73 -10.08 -4.10
N SER A 214 3.76 -9.70 -2.82
CA SER A 214 3.45 -10.62 -1.73
C SER A 214 1.98 -11.02 -1.66
N CYS A 215 1.11 -10.27 -2.34
CA CYS A 215 -0.32 -10.50 -2.38
C CYS A 215 -0.78 -11.39 -3.55
N VAL A 216 0.12 -11.79 -4.45
CA VAL A 216 -0.19 -12.73 -5.53
C VAL A 216 -0.29 -14.15 -4.98
N GLU A 217 -1.43 -14.81 -5.17
CA GLU A 217 -1.57 -16.23 -4.85
C GLU A 217 -0.73 -17.07 -5.81
N THR A 218 0.26 -17.78 -5.26
CA THR A 218 0.91 -18.92 -5.93
C THR A 218 -0.02 -20.12 -5.86
N ASN A 219 -1.24 -20.02 -6.41
CA ASN A 219 -2.02 -21.20 -6.65
C ASN A 219 -1.20 -22.09 -7.59
N HIS A 220 -0.93 -23.32 -7.15
CA HIS A 220 -0.39 -24.38 -7.99
C HIS A 220 -1.11 -24.32 -9.33
N VAL A 221 -0.43 -23.79 -10.34
CA VAL A 221 -0.90 -23.80 -11.71
C VAL A 221 -1.07 -25.27 -12.03
N LYS A 222 -2.32 -25.72 -12.19
CA LYS A 222 -2.60 -27.02 -12.80
C LYS A 222 -1.82 -27.00 -14.10
N SER A 223 -0.86 -27.91 -14.24
CA SER A 223 -0.03 -28.02 -15.44
C SER A 223 -0.93 -28.43 -16.60
N THR A 224 -1.53 -27.45 -17.26
CA THR A 224 -1.91 -27.62 -18.66
C THR A 224 -0.59 -27.77 -19.40
N LYS A 225 -0.37 -28.96 -19.95
CA LYS A 225 0.78 -29.33 -20.78
C LYS A 225 1.14 -28.16 -21.71
N SER A 226 2.21 -27.44 -21.39
CA SER A 226 2.85 -26.47 -22.28
C SER A 226 4.26 -26.98 -22.57
N SER A 227 4.73 -26.76 -23.79
CA SER A 227 6.14 -26.97 -24.16
C SER A 227 7.07 -26.30 -23.13
N GLU A 228 8.14 -27.01 -22.79
CA GLU A 228 9.05 -26.64 -21.71
C GLU A 228 9.65 -25.25 -21.91
N TRP A 229 9.53 -24.41 -20.87
CA TRP A 229 10.32 -23.19 -20.77
C TRP A 229 11.80 -23.54 -20.86
N VAL A 230 12.53 -22.87 -21.75
CA VAL A 230 13.97 -23.13 -21.97
C VAL A 230 14.80 -22.11 -21.19
N PRO A 231 15.68 -22.53 -20.27
CA PRO A 231 16.56 -21.62 -19.53
C PRO A 231 17.53 -20.88 -20.47
N PRO A 232 17.97 -19.65 -20.12
CA PRO A 232 19.05 -18.98 -20.83
C PRO A 232 20.37 -19.75 -20.69
N THR A 233 21.26 -19.57 -21.67
CA THR A 233 22.63 -20.13 -21.62
C THR A 233 23.58 -19.13 -20.95
N GLY A 234 24.63 -19.62 -20.28
CA GLY A 234 25.60 -18.75 -19.60
C GLY A 234 25.02 -18.01 -18.38
N ASP A 235 25.55 -16.85 -18.04
CA ASP A 235 25.12 -16.02 -16.89
C ASP A 235 24.04 -14.99 -17.28
N THR A 236 23.42 -15.15 -18.45
CA THR A 236 22.36 -14.29 -18.96
C THR A 236 21.08 -14.44 -18.15
N LEU A 237 20.45 -13.31 -17.83
CA LEU A 237 19.13 -13.28 -17.22
C LEU A 237 18.05 -13.22 -18.30
N LYS A 238 16.97 -13.98 -18.12
CA LYS A 238 15.83 -13.98 -19.04
C LYS A 238 14.66 -13.23 -18.43
N PHE A 239 14.25 -12.14 -19.07
CA PHE A 239 13.16 -11.27 -18.65
C PHE A 239 11.95 -11.46 -19.57
N ASN A 240 11.10 -12.42 -19.24
CA ASN A 240 9.86 -12.69 -19.97
C ASN A 240 8.89 -11.51 -19.77
N VAL A 241 8.31 -10.96 -20.84
CA VAL A 241 7.36 -9.83 -20.79
C VAL A 241 6.08 -10.18 -21.54
N ASP A 242 4.95 -9.64 -21.09
CA ASP A 242 3.65 -9.85 -21.73
C ASP A 242 2.72 -8.66 -21.47
N GLY A 243 2.04 -8.18 -22.52
CA GLY A 243 1.03 -7.13 -22.44
C GLY A 243 -0.35 -7.64 -22.85
N SER A 244 -1.32 -7.65 -21.92
CA SER A 244 -2.67 -8.13 -22.19
C SER A 244 -3.69 -7.00 -22.17
N SER A 245 -4.33 -6.76 -23.32
CA SER A 245 -5.49 -5.87 -23.47
C SER A 245 -6.76 -6.66 -23.72
N ARG A 246 -7.79 -6.50 -22.86
CA ARG A 246 -9.07 -7.25 -22.95
C ARG A 246 -10.04 -6.68 -23.98
N GLY A 247 -9.56 -6.37 -25.19
CA GLY A 247 -10.29 -5.77 -26.30
C GLY A 247 -9.53 -4.58 -26.90
N ASN A 248 -9.80 -4.19 -28.15
CA ASN A 248 -8.94 -3.24 -28.85
C ASN A 248 -9.65 -1.89 -29.14
N PRO A 249 -9.48 -0.83 -28.32
CA PRO A 249 -8.72 -0.72 -27.06
C PRO A 249 -9.58 -0.90 -25.79
N ARG A 250 -9.02 -1.53 -24.75
CA ARG A 250 -9.63 -1.70 -23.41
C ARG A 250 -8.55 -1.74 -22.32
N ASN A 251 -8.96 -1.92 -21.07
CA ASN A 251 -8.08 -2.06 -19.91
C ASN A 251 -6.95 -3.05 -20.16
N THR A 252 -5.74 -2.58 -19.86
CA THR A 252 -4.49 -3.23 -20.21
C THR A 252 -3.63 -3.44 -18.98
N GLY A 253 -3.24 -4.69 -18.77
CA GLY A 253 -2.24 -5.09 -17.77
C GLY A 253 -0.95 -5.51 -18.47
N ILE A 254 0.18 -5.27 -17.81
CA ILE A 254 1.51 -5.73 -18.24
C ILE A 254 2.13 -6.59 -17.14
N GLU A 255 2.82 -7.65 -17.54
CA GLU A 255 3.54 -8.55 -16.64
C GLU A 255 4.94 -8.80 -17.13
N ARG A 256 5.88 -8.92 -16.21
CA ARG A 256 7.27 -9.24 -16.52
C ARG A 256 7.86 -10.17 -15.46
N VAL A 257 8.61 -11.18 -15.89
CA VAL A 257 9.14 -12.24 -15.03
C VAL A 257 10.62 -12.42 -15.35
N LEU A 258 11.48 -12.07 -14.39
CA LEU A 258 12.93 -12.16 -14.50
C LEU A 258 13.44 -13.44 -13.84
N ARG A 259 14.16 -14.26 -14.60
CA ARG A 259 14.70 -15.56 -14.17
C ARG A 259 16.16 -15.74 -14.60
N ASP A 260 16.90 -16.55 -13.84
CA ASP A 260 18.26 -16.99 -14.22
C ASP A 260 18.28 -18.36 -14.93
N LYS A 261 19.50 -18.85 -15.24
CA LYS A 261 19.75 -20.17 -15.86
C LYS A 261 19.21 -21.36 -15.07
N ALA A 262 19.09 -21.24 -13.75
CA ALA A 262 18.53 -22.28 -12.89
C ALA A 262 16.99 -22.20 -12.82
N GLY A 263 16.38 -21.25 -13.54
CA GLY A 263 14.94 -20.96 -13.46
C GLY A 263 14.55 -20.26 -12.16
N LYS A 264 15.53 -19.82 -11.34
CA LYS A 264 15.25 -19.10 -10.10
C LYS A 264 14.67 -17.75 -10.45
N LEU A 265 13.57 -17.40 -9.78
CA LEU A 265 12.91 -16.11 -9.94
C LEU A 265 13.73 -15.02 -9.25
N TRP A 266 14.13 -14.01 -10.02
CA TRP A 266 14.79 -12.80 -9.53
C TRP A 266 13.80 -11.65 -9.32
N GLY A 267 12.74 -11.60 -10.12
CA GLY A 267 11.73 -10.55 -10.03
C GLY A 267 10.46 -10.90 -10.78
N LEU A 268 9.32 -10.45 -10.26
CA LEU A 268 8.03 -10.49 -10.93
C LEU A 268 7.43 -9.09 -10.82
N PHE A 269 7.02 -8.53 -11.96
CA PHE A 269 6.64 -7.13 -12.07
C PHE A 269 5.32 -7.04 -12.83
N SER A 270 4.25 -6.71 -12.12
CA SER A 270 2.90 -6.48 -12.67
C SER A 270 2.59 -5.00 -12.70
N GLY A 271 1.76 -4.54 -13.64
CA GLY A 271 1.26 -3.15 -13.63
C GLY A 271 0.02 -2.94 -14.49
N PHE A 272 -0.83 -2.00 -14.09
CA PHE A 272 -1.95 -1.52 -14.92
C PHE A 272 -1.49 -0.28 -15.70
N VAL A 273 -1.76 -0.24 -17.01
CA VAL A 273 -1.23 0.80 -17.91
C VAL A 273 -2.35 1.60 -18.59
N GLY A 274 -3.59 1.48 -18.08
CA GLY A 274 -4.74 2.19 -18.63
C GLY A 274 -5.44 1.42 -19.76
N ILE A 275 -6.01 2.17 -20.70
CA ILE A 275 -6.76 1.65 -21.86
C ILE A 275 -5.84 1.72 -23.08
N LEU A 276 -5.34 0.57 -23.52
CA LEU A 276 -4.40 0.48 -24.65
C LEU A 276 -4.87 -0.58 -25.65
N GLU A 277 -4.38 -0.48 -26.87
CA GLU A 277 -4.47 -1.56 -27.85
C GLU A 277 -3.44 -2.65 -27.58
N SER A 278 -3.66 -3.85 -28.13
CA SER A 278 -2.79 -5.01 -27.90
C SER A 278 -1.32 -4.70 -28.21
N ASN A 279 -1.02 -4.07 -29.35
CA ASN A 279 0.36 -3.76 -29.71
C ASN A 279 1.02 -2.74 -28.77
N ALA A 280 0.25 -1.74 -28.31
CA ALA A 280 0.74 -0.79 -27.32
C ALA A 280 1.01 -1.49 -25.98
N ALA A 281 0.14 -2.42 -25.55
CA ALA A 281 0.34 -3.19 -24.32
C ALA A 281 1.71 -3.91 -24.32
N GLU A 282 2.05 -4.56 -25.43
CA GLU A 282 3.32 -5.28 -25.59
C GLU A 282 4.52 -4.33 -25.57
N LEU A 283 4.42 -3.19 -26.26
CA LEU A 283 5.47 -2.17 -26.25
C LEU A 283 5.68 -1.59 -24.85
N PHE A 284 4.61 -1.32 -24.09
CA PHE A 284 4.71 -0.87 -22.70
C PHE A 284 5.27 -1.95 -21.77
N ALA A 285 4.99 -3.24 -22.03
CA ALA A 285 5.61 -4.33 -21.29
C ALA A 285 7.13 -4.37 -21.49
N ILE A 286 7.60 -4.21 -22.74
CA ILE A 286 9.04 -4.11 -23.07
C ILE A 286 9.64 -2.85 -22.45
N HIS A 287 9.02 -1.68 -22.66
CA HIS A 287 9.47 -0.39 -22.15
C HIS A 287 9.72 -0.45 -20.63
N ARG A 288 8.74 -0.94 -19.87
CA ARG A 288 8.86 -1.02 -18.42
C ARG A 288 9.94 -2.02 -17.98
N ALA A 289 10.18 -3.08 -18.74
CA ALA A 289 11.27 -4.03 -18.46
C ALA A 289 12.63 -3.34 -18.63
N VAL A 290 12.82 -2.61 -19.74
CA VAL A 290 14.07 -1.88 -20.02
C VAL A 290 14.29 -0.78 -18.97
N SER A 291 13.26 0.01 -18.63
CA SER A 291 13.37 1.04 -17.59
C SER A 291 13.76 0.45 -16.23
N LEU A 292 13.23 -0.71 -15.86
CA LEU A 292 13.60 -1.41 -14.63
C LEU A 292 15.07 -1.85 -14.63
N CYS A 293 15.59 -2.30 -15.77
CA CYS A 293 17.01 -2.63 -15.91
C CYS A 293 17.90 -1.41 -15.68
N ILE A 294 17.52 -0.24 -16.22
CA ILE A 294 18.27 1.02 -16.03
C ILE A 294 18.20 1.51 -14.58
N GLN A 295 17.03 1.39 -13.94
CA GLN A 295 16.82 1.89 -12.58
C GLN A 295 17.42 0.98 -11.50
N SER A 296 17.73 -0.27 -11.84
CA SER A 296 18.23 -1.27 -10.89
C SER A 296 19.75 -1.35 -10.89
N GLN A 297 20.37 -0.92 -9.79
CA GLN A 297 21.82 -1.06 -9.57
C GLN A 297 22.32 -2.52 -9.64
N VAL A 298 21.42 -3.49 -9.43
CA VAL A 298 21.75 -4.93 -9.48
C VAL A 298 21.77 -5.48 -10.91
N LEU A 299 21.00 -4.86 -11.81
CA LEU A 299 20.84 -5.32 -13.20
C LEU A 299 21.75 -4.57 -14.18
N ILE A 300 22.20 -3.37 -13.84
CA ILE A 300 23.16 -2.61 -14.64
C ILE A 300 24.43 -3.46 -14.90
N GLY A 301 24.82 -3.56 -16.18
CA GLY A 301 26.00 -4.30 -16.63
C GLY A 301 25.81 -5.81 -16.78
N LYS A 302 24.64 -6.37 -16.40
CA LYS A 302 24.31 -7.78 -16.66
C LYS A 302 23.85 -7.98 -18.10
N GLU A 303 24.08 -9.20 -18.62
CA GLU A 303 23.53 -9.63 -19.89
C GLU A 303 22.07 -10.04 -19.68
N ILE A 304 21.14 -9.39 -20.38
CA ILE A 304 19.69 -9.57 -20.18
C ILE A 304 18.98 -9.77 -21.51
N ASP A 305 18.28 -10.89 -21.64
CA ASP A 305 17.39 -11.17 -22.76
C ASP A 305 15.95 -10.85 -22.35
N ILE A 306 15.39 -9.78 -22.89
CA ILE A 306 13.97 -9.42 -22.76
C ILE A 306 13.18 -10.22 -23.79
N VAL A 307 12.31 -11.10 -23.33
CA VAL A 307 11.61 -12.07 -24.18
C VAL A 307 10.12 -11.76 -24.23
N GLY A 308 9.65 -11.31 -25.39
CA GLY A 308 8.23 -11.04 -25.66
C GLY A 308 7.61 -12.06 -26.62
N ASP A 309 6.29 -12.21 -26.55
CA ASP A 309 5.51 -13.12 -27.42
C ASP A 309 4.89 -12.40 -28.64
N SER A 310 5.05 -11.07 -28.73
CA SER A 310 4.59 -10.26 -29.86
C SER A 310 5.69 -10.07 -30.89
N LYS A 311 5.62 -10.84 -31.98
CA LYS A 311 6.55 -10.73 -33.13
C LYS A 311 6.58 -9.31 -33.70
N VAL A 312 5.44 -8.62 -33.69
CA VAL A 312 5.29 -7.26 -34.22
C VAL A 312 6.01 -6.25 -33.32
N ALA A 313 5.79 -6.31 -32.01
CA ALA A 313 6.43 -5.39 -31.07
C ALA A 313 7.96 -5.58 -31.04
N VAL A 314 8.42 -6.84 -31.01
CA VAL A 314 9.85 -7.17 -31.06
C VAL A 314 10.49 -6.70 -32.37
N LEU A 315 9.81 -6.89 -33.51
CA LEU A 315 10.30 -6.41 -34.81
C LEU A 315 10.42 -4.89 -34.83
N TRP A 316 9.44 -4.17 -34.28
CA TRP A 316 9.51 -2.72 -34.21
C TRP A 316 10.65 -2.25 -33.31
N VAL A 317 10.88 -2.88 -32.16
CA VAL A 317 11.99 -2.48 -31.29
C VAL A 317 13.36 -2.71 -31.97
N ASN A 318 13.52 -3.83 -32.67
CA ASN A 318 14.82 -4.23 -33.25
C ASN A 318 15.12 -3.69 -34.66
N SER A 319 14.15 -3.08 -35.35
CA SER A 319 14.35 -2.57 -36.73
C SER A 319 15.00 -1.19 -36.76
N GLU A 320 15.71 -0.87 -37.85
CA GLU A 320 16.30 0.46 -38.06
C GLU A 320 15.29 1.51 -38.57
N GLY A 321 14.14 1.06 -39.09
CA GLY A 321 13.07 1.94 -39.58
C GLY A 321 12.25 2.60 -38.46
N ILE A 322 11.36 3.52 -38.81
CA ILE A 322 10.50 4.27 -37.87
C ILE A 322 9.48 3.35 -37.14
N GLY A 323 9.26 2.13 -37.65
CA GLY A 323 8.29 1.19 -37.09
C GLY A 323 6.86 1.61 -37.43
N ASN A 324 6.01 1.75 -36.42
CA ASN A 324 4.62 2.21 -36.60
C ASN A 324 4.49 3.67 -36.15
N LEU A 325 4.00 4.54 -37.04
CA LEU A 325 3.83 5.98 -36.77
C LEU A 325 3.00 6.27 -35.51
N LYS A 326 2.02 5.42 -35.17
CA LYS A 326 1.19 5.57 -33.96
C LYS A 326 1.94 5.27 -32.65
N HIS A 327 3.05 4.53 -32.73
CA HIS A 327 3.83 4.08 -31.58
C HIS A 327 5.29 4.54 -31.63
N VAL A 328 5.60 5.47 -32.53
CA VAL A 328 6.98 5.87 -32.81
C VAL A 328 7.69 6.36 -31.55
N ASP A 329 7.01 7.13 -30.69
CA ASP A 329 7.60 7.69 -29.47
C ASP A 329 8.07 6.59 -28.51
N ILE A 330 7.21 5.61 -28.20
CA ILE A 330 7.58 4.51 -27.30
C ILE A 330 8.62 3.58 -27.93
N ILE A 331 8.57 3.37 -29.24
CA ILE A 331 9.57 2.55 -29.96
C ILE A 331 10.95 3.23 -29.88
N LEU A 332 11.03 4.53 -30.16
CA LEU A 332 12.28 5.28 -30.09
C LEU A 332 12.81 5.36 -28.66
N ASP A 333 11.93 5.55 -27.67
CA ASP A 333 12.34 5.58 -26.26
C ASP A 333 12.93 4.24 -25.81
N ILE A 334 12.29 3.11 -26.17
CA ILE A 334 12.84 1.77 -25.93
C ILE A 334 14.22 1.62 -26.56
N ARG A 335 14.39 2.02 -27.82
CA ARG A 335 15.66 1.90 -28.54
C ARG A 335 16.77 2.73 -27.88
N ASN A 336 16.47 3.97 -27.51
CA ASN A 336 17.42 4.85 -26.83
C ASN A 336 17.86 4.25 -25.48
N MET A 337 16.91 3.69 -24.72
CA MET A 337 17.22 3.00 -23.47
C MET A 337 18.05 1.73 -23.68
N LEU A 338 17.80 0.96 -24.74
CA LEU A 338 18.60 -0.22 -25.08
C LEU A 338 20.04 0.14 -25.48
N CYS A 339 20.23 1.23 -26.23
CA CYS A 339 21.57 1.77 -26.53
C CYS A 339 22.36 2.10 -25.27
N PHE A 340 21.69 2.61 -24.23
CA PHE A 340 22.32 2.89 -22.93
C PHE A 340 22.74 1.62 -22.18
N LEU A 341 21.96 0.54 -22.26
CA LEU A 341 22.23 -0.70 -21.53
C LEU A 341 23.33 -1.56 -22.18
N GLY A 342 23.50 -1.52 -23.50
CA GLY A 342 24.56 -2.19 -24.28
C GLY A 342 24.51 -3.73 -24.30
N ASN A 343 24.27 -4.37 -23.15
CA ASN A 343 24.27 -5.82 -22.94
C ASN A 343 22.84 -6.41 -22.87
N THR A 344 21.83 -5.67 -23.31
CA THR A 344 20.41 -6.09 -23.27
C THR A 344 19.87 -6.29 -24.68
N ARG A 345 19.19 -7.42 -24.92
CA ARG A 345 18.58 -7.76 -26.21
C ARG A 345 17.09 -8.02 -26.06
N VAL A 346 16.30 -7.65 -27.06
CA VAL A 346 14.86 -7.96 -27.12
C VAL A 346 14.63 -9.07 -28.13
N ILE A 347 14.03 -10.18 -27.69
CA ILE A 347 13.93 -11.42 -28.45
C ILE A 347 12.47 -11.88 -28.50
N PHE A 348 12.06 -12.42 -29.64
CA PHE A 348 10.75 -13.03 -29.82
C PHE A 348 10.80 -14.50 -29.42
N ASN A 349 9.82 -14.97 -28.66
CA ASN A 349 9.61 -16.38 -28.41
C ASN A 349 8.11 -16.74 -28.48
N SER A 350 7.76 -17.96 -28.89
CA SER A 350 6.35 -18.33 -29.07
C SER A 350 5.58 -18.33 -27.75
N ARG A 351 4.28 -18.03 -27.81
CA ARG A 351 3.35 -17.95 -26.66
C ARG A 351 3.41 -19.14 -25.72
N ASP A 352 3.62 -20.34 -26.25
CA ASP A 352 3.64 -21.57 -25.45
C ASP A 352 4.79 -21.59 -24.42
N SER A 353 5.90 -20.88 -24.73
CA SER A 353 7.07 -20.73 -23.84
C SER A 353 6.98 -19.54 -22.87
N ASN A 354 6.00 -18.63 -23.09
CA ASN A 354 5.75 -17.43 -22.27
C ASN A 354 4.47 -17.53 -21.43
N SER A 355 3.86 -18.72 -21.38
CA SER A 355 2.56 -19.00 -20.75
C SER A 355 2.43 -18.48 -19.31
N PHE A 356 3.53 -18.44 -18.56
CA PHE A 356 3.52 -17.93 -17.19
C PHE A 356 3.25 -16.41 -17.15
N ALA A 357 3.89 -15.61 -18.00
CA ALA A 357 3.66 -14.16 -18.07
C ALA A 357 2.27 -13.85 -18.65
N ASP A 358 1.87 -14.55 -19.72
CA ASP A 358 0.54 -14.44 -20.35
C ASP A 358 -0.61 -14.73 -19.35
N SER A 359 -0.46 -15.78 -18.54
CA SER A 359 -1.48 -16.15 -17.55
C SER A 359 -1.68 -15.09 -16.46
N LEU A 360 -0.63 -14.33 -16.14
CA LEU A 360 -0.66 -13.27 -15.14
C LEU A 360 -1.27 -11.99 -15.74
N ALA A 361 -0.92 -11.64 -16.99
CA ALA A 361 -1.34 -10.39 -17.60
C ALA A 361 -2.85 -10.38 -17.83
N LYS A 362 -3.39 -11.54 -18.25
CA LYS A 362 -4.84 -11.75 -18.39
C LYS A 362 -5.62 -11.56 -17.09
N LYS A 363 -5.03 -11.79 -15.91
CA LYS A 363 -5.72 -11.61 -14.62
C LYS A 363 -5.84 -10.15 -14.19
N LYS A 364 -4.88 -9.29 -14.56
CA LYS A 364 -4.80 -7.88 -14.12
C LYS A 364 -5.45 -6.87 -15.07
N GLY A 365 -5.83 -7.25 -16.30
CA GLY A 365 -6.61 -6.41 -17.23
C GLY A 365 -8.07 -6.09 -16.81
N LEU A 366 -8.44 -6.30 -15.54
CA LEU A 366 -9.76 -5.97 -15.00
C LEU A 366 -9.72 -4.56 -14.38
N PRO A 367 -10.69 -3.67 -14.68
CA PRO A 367 -10.81 -2.41 -13.95
C PRO A 367 -11.02 -2.69 -12.47
N LEU A 368 -10.28 -1.96 -11.62
CA LEU A 368 -10.79 -1.61 -10.30
C LEU A 368 -12.09 -0.83 -10.56
N ARG A 369 -13.24 -1.45 -10.30
CA ARG A 369 -14.52 -0.74 -10.34
C ARG A 369 -14.46 0.34 -9.25
N GLY A 370 -14.46 1.60 -9.70
CA GLY A 370 -14.60 2.74 -8.81
C GLY A 370 -15.87 2.59 -7.98
N ILE A 371 -15.73 2.84 -6.69
CA ILE A 371 -16.83 2.97 -5.74
C ILE A 371 -17.20 4.45 -5.74
N ASN A 372 -18.46 4.76 -6.04
CA ASN A 372 -19.08 6.04 -5.72
C ASN A 372 -19.21 6.19 -4.20
#